data_AF-G4M5Z3-F1
#
_entry.id   AF-G4M5Z3-F1
#
_cell.length_a   1.000
_cell.length_b   1.000
_cell.length_c   1.000
_cell.angle_alpha   90.00
_cell.angle_beta   90.00
_cell.angle_gamma   90.00
#
_symmetry.space_group_name_H-M   'P 1'
#
loop_
_entity.id
_entity.type
_entity.pdbx_description
1 polymer ?
#
loop_
_entity_poly.entity_id
_entity_poly.type
_entity_poly.pdbx_seq_one_letter_code
_entity_poly.pdbx_strand_id
1 'polypeptide(L)'
;MLIGSPYRYAIVRELNGADEPPLAELAARSHADLIIVKGFTRETLPRLEVVRPSAGRDPLYKTEVEIVAIATDEPDAIETDLPILDFDDIADIGALICERVGIALKD
;
A
#
# COMPACT_ATOMS: atom_id res chain seq x y z
N MET A 1 17.45 16.33 11.44
CA MET A 1 18.62 16.14 10.55
C MET A 1 18.17 16.30 9.10
N LEU A 2 18.96 17.00 8.28
CA LEU A 2 18.74 17.15 6.84
C LEU A 2 19.98 16.63 6.10
N ILE A 3 19.78 15.77 5.11
CA ILE A 3 20.85 15.24 4.26
C ILE A 3 20.53 15.62 2.82
N GLY A 4 21.47 16.21 2.09
CA GLY A 4 21.27 16.69 0.71
C GLY A 4 22.31 16.16 -0.27
N SER A 5 21.90 16.03 -1.53
CA SER A 5 22.73 15.67 -2.69
C SER A 5 22.17 16.34 -3.95
N PRO A 6 22.89 16.35 -5.10
CA PRO A 6 22.36 16.88 -6.36
C PRO A 6 21.11 16.17 -6.89
N TYR A 7 20.84 14.94 -6.41
CA TYR A 7 19.75 14.11 -6.93
C TYR A 7 18.55 14.00 -5.98
N ARG A 8 18.77 14.15 -4.68
CA ARG A 8 17.75 13.94 -3.64
C ARG A 8 18.16 14.50 -2.28
N TYR A 9 17.18 14.68 -1.41
CA TYR A 9 17.39 15.00 0.00
C TYR A 9 16.53 14.10 0.90
N ALA A 10 16.89 14.02 2.18
CA ALA A 10 16.14 13.32 3.21
C ALA A 10 16.00 14.20 4.45
N ILE A 11 14.80 14.21 5.04
CA ILE A 11 14.49 14.92 6.28
C ILE A 11 14.18 13.87 7.36
N VAL A 12 14.93 13.91 8.46
CA VAL A 12 14.69 13.08 9.66
C VAL A 12 14.35 13.99 10.82
N ARG A 13 13.23 13.71 11.50
CA ARG A 13 12.77 14.45 12.68
C ARG A 13 12.61 13.47 13.84
N GLU A 14 13.39 13.70 14.90
CA GLU A 14 13.18 13.03 16.19
C GLU A 14 11.88 13.54 16.83
N LEU A 15 11.08 12.63 17.38
CA LEU A 15 9.80 12.98 18.02
C LEU A 15 9.98 13.55 19.44
N ASN A 16 11.10 13.27 20.12
CA ASN A 16 11.42 13.79 21.46
C ASN A 16 10.27 13.58 22.49
N GLY A 17 9.63 12.41 22.44
CA GLY A 17 8.51 12.07 23.33
C GLY A 17 7.12 12.53 22.86
N ALA A 18 7.02 13.21 21.70
CA ALA A 18 5.75 13.40 21.02
C ALA A 18 5.25 12.08 20.42
N ASP A 19 3.93 11.99 20.23
CA ASP A 19 3.30 10.85 19.58
C ASP A 19 3.70 10.74 18.10
N GLU A 20 3.55 9.54 17.54
CA GLU A 20 3.70 9.31 16.11
C GLU A 20 2.67 10.14 15.34
N PRO A 21 3.08 10.96 14.34
CA PRO A 21 2.13 11.74 13.56
C PRO A 21 1.17 10.83 12.79
N PRO A 22 -0.11 11.21 12.66
CA PRO A 22 -1.06 10.46 11.84
C PRO A 22 -0.62 10.44 10.38
N LEU A 23 -1.03 9.40 9.65
CA LEU A 23 -0.60 9.21 8.26
C LEU A 23 -0.95 10.42 7.37
N ALA A 24 -2.10 11.04 7.60
CA ALA A 24 -2.52 12.23 6.86
C ALA A 24 -1.53 13.40 6.99
N GLU A 25 -0.94 13.60 8.16
CA GLU A 25 0.08 14.64 8.37
C GLU A 25 1.40 14.29 7.70
N LEU A 26 1.78 13.02 7.69
CA LEU A 26 2.98 12.55 6.98
C LEU A 26 2.81 12.69 5.47
N ALA A 27 1.65 12.28 4.95
CA ALA A 27 1.28 12.36 3.54
C ALA A 27 1.27 13.81 3.01
N ALA A 28 0.74 14.74 3.80
CA ALA A 28 0.70 16.16 3.47
C ALA A 28 2.09 16.82 3.34
N ARG A 29 3.15 16.18 3.84
CA ARG A 29 4.54 16.65 3.66
C ARG A 29 5.13 16.22 2.32
N SER A 30 4.49 15.28 1.63
CA SER A 30 4.90 14.87 0.29
C SER A 30 4.30 15.82 -0.77
N HIS A 31 4.98 15.95 -1.89
CA HIS A 31 4.45 16.59 -3.10
C HIS A 31 4.11 15.55 -4.17
N ALA A 32 3.68 14.35 -3.74
CA ALA A 32 3.44 13.22 -4.63
C ALA A 32 1.99 13.18 -5.13
N ASP A 33 1.79 12.77 -6.37
CA ASP A 33 0.45 12.50 -6.95
C ASP A 33 -0.14 11.18 -6.41
N LEU A 34 0.71 10.25 -5.98
CA LEU A 34 0.34 8.96 -5.39
C LEU A 34 1.27 8.61 -4.22
N ILE A 35 0.68 8.14 -3.13
CA ILE A 35 1.40 7.61 -1.98
C ILE A 35 0.97 6.16 -1.76
N ILE A 36 1.93 5.24 -1.84
CA ILE A 36 1.72 3.83 -1.48
C ILE A 36 2.17 3.64 -0.04
N VAL A 37 1.28 3.11 0.79
CA VAL A 37 1.53 2.94 2.22
C VAL A 37 1.65 1.46 2.53
N LYS A 38 2.78 1.08 3.12
CA LYS A 38 2.99 -0.25 3.69
C LYS A 38 2.96 -0.14 5.21
N GLY A 39 2.00 -0.79 5.85
CA GLY A 39 1.74 -0.65 7.28
C GLY A 39 0.51 0.22 7.53
N PHE A 40 0.51 0.99 8.63
CA PHE A 40 -0.60 1.85 9.04
C PHE A 40 -1.96 1.12 8.99
N THR A 41 -2.02 -0.07 9.59
CA THR A 41 -3.22 -0.93 9.55
C THR A 41 -4.43 -0.33 10.26
N ARG A 42 -4.23 0.74 11.04
CA ARG A 42 -5.29 1.47 11.76
C ARG A 42 -5.95 2.58 10.94
N GLU A 43 -5.36 2.96 9.81
CA GLU A 43 -5.88 4.02 8.96
C GLU A 43 -6.94 3.48 8.01
N THR A 44 -8.02 4.22 7.80
CA THR A 44 -9.07 3.82 6.86
C THR A 44 -8.67 4.18 5.43
N LEU A 45 -8.19 3.20 4.67
CA LEU A 45 -7.65 3.37 3.32
C LEU A 45 -7.96 2.15 2.45
N PRO A 46 -8.21 2.33 1.13
CA PRO A 46 -8.32 1.19 0.22
C PRO A 46 -7.01 0.39 0.20
N ARG A 47 -7.10 -0.93 0.35
CA ARG A 47 -5.95 -1.83 0.50
C ARG A 47 -5.93 -2.89 -0.59
N LEU A 48 -4.79 -3.05 -1.24
CA LEU A 48 -4.45 -4.28 -1.95
C LEU A 48 -3.76 -5.20 -0.93
N GLU A 49 -4.38 -6.34 -0.63
CA GLU A 49 -3.80 -7.31 0.28
C GLU A 49 -2.89 -8.28 -0.46
N VAL A 50 -1.68 -8.49 0.06
CA VAL A 50 -0.82 -9.57 -0.41
C VAL A 50 -1.03 -10.77 0.52
N VAL A 51 -1.66 -11.82 0.00
CA VAL A 51 -1.88 -13.07 0.73
C VAL A 51 -0.94 -14.12 0.18
N ARG A 52 -0.15 -14.74 1.06
CA ARG A 52 0.67 -15.92 0.71
C ARG A 52 0.34 -17.02 1.72
N PRO A 53 -0.47 -18.04 1.37
CA PRO A 53 -0.89 -19.08 2.31
C PRO A 53 0.31 -19.76 2.99
N SER A 54 1.39 -19.97 2.25
CA SER A 54 2.67 -20.48 2.76
C SER A 54 3.29 -19.66 3.92
N ALA A 55 2.95 -18.37 4.05
CA ALA A 55 3.46 -17.50 5.12
C ALA A 55 2.72 -17.66 6.46
N GLY A 56 1.61 -18.42 6.50
CA GLY A 56 0.91 -18.78 7.74
C GLY A 56 0.27 -17.61 8.49
N ARG A 57 -0.09 -16.53 7.79
CA ARG A 57 -0.82 -15.39 8.38
C ARG A 57 -2.27 -15.43 7.92
N ASP A 58 -3.19 -15.25 8.85
CA ASP A 58 -4.61 -15.13 8.51
C ASP A 58 -4.84 -13.90 7.63
N PRO A 59 -5.55 -14.05 6.50
CA PRO A 59 -5.78 -12.93 5.59
C PRO A 59 -6.84 -11.98 6.13
N LEU A 60 -6.61 -10.69 5.93
CA LEU A 60 -7.44 -9.58 6.39
C LEU A 60 -8.74 -9.46 5.62
N TYR A 61 -8.82 -9.87 4.34
CA TYR A 61 -10.06 -9.81 3.56
C TYR A 61 -11.25 -10.54 4.21
N LYS A 62 -10.99 -11.48 5.12
CA LYS A 62 -12.03 -12.21 5.86
C LYS A 62 -12.72 -11.36 6.92
N THR A 63 -12.07 -10.29 7.38
CA THR A 63 -12.57 -9.45 8.49
C THR A 63 -12.60 -7.97 8.17
N GLU A 64 -11.87 -7.51 7.15
CA GLU A 64 -11.67 -6.09 6.84
C GLU A 64 -12.39 -5.67 5.56
N VAL A 65 -13.20 -4.62 5.65
CA VAL A 65 -14.06 -4.13 4.56
C VAL A 65 -13.33 -3.24 3.54
N GLU A 66 -12.09 -2.87 3.82
CA GLU A 66 -11.32 -1.92 3.00
C GLU A 66 -10.42 -2.59 1.95
N ILE A 67 -10.38 -3.93 1.91
CA ILE A 67 -9.63 -4.67 0.90
C ILE A 67 -10.33 -4.52 -0.45
N VAL A 68 -9.61 -3.98 -1.44
CA VAL A 68 -10.14 -3.73 -2.79
C VAL A 68 -9.69 -4.77 -3.80
N ALA A 69 -8.62 -5.51 -3.51
CA ALA A 69 -8.11 -6.63 -4.30
C ALA A 69 -7.12 -7.45 -3.47
N ILE A 70 -6.86 -8.68 -3.93
CA ILE A 70 -5.88 -9.59 -3.35
C ILE A 70 -4.84 -9.92 -4.42
N ALA A 71 -3.56 -9.90 -4.05
CA ALA A 71 -2.47 -10.49 -4.82
C ALA A 71 -1.96 -11.75 -4.09
N THR A 72 -1.88 -12.88 -4.79
CA THR A 72 -1.53 -14.18 -4.21
C THR A 72 -0.80 -15.07 -5.20
N ASP A 73 0.07 -15.93 -4.68
CA ASP A 73 0.73 -17.03 -5.42
C ASP A 73 -0.10 -18.32 -5.44
N GLU A 74 -1.20 -18.36 -4.68
CA GLU A 74 -2.11 -19.51 -4.56
C GLU A 74 -3.58 -19.04 -4.69
N PRO A 75 -4.05 -18.70 -5.91
CA PRO A 75 -5.40 -18.13 -6.11
C PRO A 75 -6.52 -19.10 -5.72
N ASP A 76 -6.34 -20.40 -5.94
CA ASP A 76 -7.33 -21.43 -5.60
C ASP A 76 -7.58 -21.57 -4.08
N ALA A 77 -6.68 -21.04 -3.25
CA ALA A 77 -6.80 -21.05 -1.79
C ALA A 77 -7.58 -19.84 -1.23
N ILE A 78 -8.00 -18.91 -2.10
CA ILE A 78 -8.69 -17.68 -1.71
C ILE A 78 -10.18 -17.80 -2.01
N GLU A 79 -11.02 -17.59 -1.00
CA GLU A 79 -12.49 -17.65 -1.13
C GLU A 79 -13.08 -16.24 -0.94
N THR A 80 -13.25 -15.51 -2.05
CA THR A 80 -13.81 -14.15 -2.03
C THR A 80 -14.37 -13.74 -3.40
N ASP A 81 -15.22 -12.71 -3.41
CA ASP A 81 -15.68 -12.03 -4.63
C ASP A 81 -14.77 -10.85 -5.04
N LEU A 82 -13.74 -10.54 -4.25
CA LEU A 82 -12.76 -9.51 -4.58
C LEU A 82 -11.91 -9.90 -5.79
N PRO A 83 -11.40 -8.92 -6.58
CA PRO A 83 -10.42 -9.20 -7.62
C PRO A 83 -9.19 -9.92 -7.06
N ILE A 84 -8.80 -11.02 -7.69
CA ILE A 84 -7.58 -11.78 -7.38
C ILE A 84 -6.59 -11.57 -8.53
N LEU A 85 -5.39 -11.13 -8.17
CA LEU A 85 -4.27 -10.90 -9.06
C LEU A 85 -3.18 -11.93 -8.78
N ASP A 86 -2.48 -12.33 -9.84
CA ASP A 86 -1.23 -13.10 -9.70
C ASP A 86 -0.20 -12.22 -8.99
N PHE A 87 0.39 -12.75 -7.91
CA PHE A 87 1.42 -12.07 -7.14
C PHE A 87 2.63 -11.62 -7.98
N ASP A 88 2.98 -12.38 -9.01
CA ASP A 88 4.11 -12.08 -9.88
C ASP A 88 3.73 -11.18 -11.09
N ASP A 89 2.43 -10.91 -11.32
CA ASP A 89 1.98 -9.99 -12.37
C ASP A 89 1.98 -8.53 -11.90
N ILE A 90 3.18 -7.95 -11.88
CA ILE A 90 3.40 -6.55 -11.49
C ILE A 90 2.68 -5.56 -12.43
N ALA A 91 2.47 -5.93 -13.70
CA ALA A 91 1.83 -5.06 -14.67
C ALA A 91 0.34 -4.91 -14.34
N ASP A 92 -0.35 -6.01 -14.10
CA ASP A 92 -1.77 -6.00 -13.74
C ASP A 92 -2.02 -5.39 -12.36
N ILE A 93 -1.14 -5.63 -11.39
CA ILE A 93 -1.17 -4.94 -10.09
C ILE A 93 -1.05 -3.41 -10.29
N GLY A 94 -0.11 -2.97 -11.13
CA GLY A 94 0.09 -1.56 -11.44
C GLY A 94 -1.13 -0.95 -12.14
N ALA A 95 -1.72 -1.66 -13.10
CA ALA A 95 -2.90 -1.23 -13.83
C ALA A 95 -4.10 -1.03 -12.90
N LEU A 96 -4.37 -2.00 -12.01
CA LEU A 96 -5.43 -1.89 -11.01
C LEU A 96 -5.22 -0.68 -10.10
N ILE A 97 -4.00 -0.47 -9.60
CA ILE A 97 -3.70 0.68 -8.73
C ILE A 97 -4.00 1.98 -9.48
N CYS A 98 -3.53 2.11 -10.72
CA CYS A 98 -3.72 3.30 -11.56
C CYS A 98 -5.20 3.57 -11.84
N GLU A 99 -5.97 2.54 -12.21
CA GLU A 99 -7.42 2.63 -12.39
C GLU A 99 -8.10 3.14 -11.11
N ARG A 100 -7.77 2.52 -9.97
CA ARG A 100 -8.42 2.81 -8.68
C ARG A 100 -8.21 4.24 -8.19
N VAL A 101 -7.06 4.83 -8.51
CA VAL A 101 -6.68 6.20 -8.11
C VAL A 101 -6.86 7.23 -9.23
N GLY A 102 -7.33 6.81 -10.41
CA GLY A 102 -7.57 7.70 -11.55
C GLY A 102 -6.30 8.27 -12.20
N ILE A 103 -5.18 7.55 -12.13
CA ILE A 103 -3.93 7.94 -12.78
C ILE A 103 -3.81 7.22 -14.13
N ALA A 104 -3.51 7.95 -15.19
CA ALA A 104 -3.16 7.36 -16.47
C ALA A 104 -1.67 7.04 -16.51
N LEU A 105 -1.32 5.78 -16.80
CA LEU A 105 0.04 5.42 -17.16
C LEU A 105 0.41 6.11 -18.48
N LYS A 106 1.62 6.66 -18.55
CA LYS A 106 2.19 7.11 -19.83
C LYS A 106 2.85 5.90 -20.48
N ASP A 107 2.55 5.69 -21.75
CA ASP A 107 3.19 4.68 -22.61
C ASP A 107 4.73 4.81 -22.61
#